data_AF-A0A7K2QMB1-F1
#
_entry.id   AF-A0A7K2QMB1-F1
#
_cell.length_a   1.000
_cell.length_b   1.000
_cell.length_c   1.000
_cell.angle_alpha   90.00
_cell.angle_beta   90.00
_cell.angle_gamma   90.00
#
_symmetry.space_group_name_H-M   'P 1'
#
loop_
_entity.id
_entity.type
_entity.pdbx_description
1 polymer ?
#
loop_
_entity_poly.entity_id
_entity_poly.type
_entity_poly.pdbx_seq_one_letter_code
_entity_poly.pdbx_strand_id
1 'polypeptide(L)'
;TASACGADGLARRARSQLVSAGLRPRRLHTFEQDTLTVAESVAAEHAALGLDNTAIAAKTHSDPQAVSELLSAVFTKLGTDRLGLRRALGL
;
A
#
# COMPACT_ATOMS: atom_id res chain seq x y z
N THR A 1 25.11 16.38 2.48
CA THR A 1 23.67 16.65 2.55
C THR A 1 22.94 15.33 2.41
N ALA A 2 22.57 14.73 3.54
CA ALA A 2 21.92 13.41 3.58
C ALA A 2 20.62 13.56 4.37
N SER A 3 19.53 13.76 3.64
CA SER A 3 18.16 13.69 4.18
C SER A 3 17.55 12.34 3.79
N ALA A 4 18.17 11.27 4.28
CA ALA A 4 17.59 9.92 4.31
C ALA A 4 17.43 9.55 5.78
N CYS A 5 16.58 10.28 6.48
CA CYS A 5 16.33 10.08 7.91
C CYS A 5 14.82 10.25 8.12
N GLY A 6 14.08 9.15 8.08
CA GLY A 6 12.64 9.17 8.38
C GLY A 6 11.83 7.93 8.01
N ALA A 7 12.34 7.02 7.15
CA ALA A 7 11.50 5.98 6.55
C ALA A 7 11.75 4.53 7.04
N ASP A 8 12.50 4.30 8.12
CA ASP A 8 12.83 2.93 8.59
C ASP A 8 12.35 2.59 10.02
N GLY A 9 11.39 3.36 10.56
CA GLY A 9 10.97 3.25 11.96
C GLY A 9 9.77 2.34 12.28
N LEU A 10 8.99 1.88 11.31
CA LEU A 10 7.68 1.26 11.60
C LEU A 10 7.44 -0.09 10.91
N ALA A 11 8.50 -0.83 10.60
CA ALA A 11 8.42 -2.16 10.00
C ALA A 11 8.23 -3.31 11.01
N ARG A 12 7.95 -3.05 12.29
CA ARG A 12 7.95 -4.14 13.29
C ARG A 12 7.01 -3.94 14.46
N ARG A 13 5.69 -4.08 14.24
CA ARG A 13 4.82 -4.80 15.19
C ARG A 13 3.54 -5.34 14.53
N ALA A 14 3.28 -6.60 14.88
CA ALA A 14 1.99 -7.29 14.84
C ALA A 14 1.43 -7.76 13.48
N ARG A 15 2.13 -8.68 12.83
CA ARG A 15 1.44 -9.85 12.22
C ARG A 15 0.86 -10.72 13.33
N SER A 16 -0.32 -10.36 13.84
CA SER A 16 -1.21 -11.25 14.59
C SER A 16 -2.49 -10.47 14.90
N GLN A 17 -3.63 -11.02 14.49
CA GLN A 17 -5.01 -10.55 14.73
C GLN A 17 -5.61 -9.55 13.72
N LEU A 18 -5.72 -9.93 12.44
CA LEU A 18 -6.85 -9.47 11.61
C LEU A 18 -7.37 -10.61 10.72
N VAL A 19 -7.83 -11.69 11.38
CA VAL A 19 -8.82 -12.60 10.80
C VAL A 19 -10.19 -12.15 11.31
N SER A 20 -10.65 -10.97 10.86
CA SER A 20 -12.02 -10.48 11.13
C SER A 20 -12.65 -9.73 9.95
N ALA A 21 -11.96 -9.62 8.82
CA ALA A 21 -12.58 -9.25 7.55
C ALA A 21 -12.36 -10.43 6.60
N GLY A 22 -13.43 -11.03 6.08
CA GLY A 22 -13.41 -12.19 5.19
C GLY A 22 -12.76 -11.94 3.81
N LEU A 23 -11.76 -11.07 3.73
CA LEU A 23 -10.94 -10.83 2.57
C LEU A 23 -9.66 -11.63 2.76
N ARG A 24 -9.66 -12.91 2.37
CA ARG A 24 -8.39 -13.58 2.07
C ARG A 24 -7.81 -12.82 0.87
N PRO A 25 -6.64 -12.16 0.98
CA PRO A 25 -5.94 -11.66 -0.20
C PRO A 25 -5.66 -12.90 -1.05
N ARG A 26 -6.43 -13.03 -2.13
CA ARG A 26 -6.47 -14.23 -2.94
C ARG A 26 -5.14 -14.26 -3.69
N ARG A 27 -4.19 -15.04 -3.17
CA ARG A 27 -2.96 -15.42 -3.86
C ARG A 27 -3.32 -15.80 -5.29
N LEU A 28 -2.87 -15.06 -6.31
CA LEU A 28 -2.81 -15.52 -7.71
C LEU A 28 -2.18 -14.56 -8.75
N HIS A 29 -1.35 -13.56 -8.43
CA HIS A 29 -0.66 -12.75 -9.47
C HIS A 29 0.79 -12.35 -9.11
N THR A 30 1.48 -13.20 -8.36
CA THR A 30 2.67 -12.87 -7.55
C THR A 30 3.92 -12.36 -8.27
N PHE A 31 4.03 -12.31 -9.60
CA PHE A 31 5.29 -11.83 -10.20
C PHE A 31 5.51 -10.31 -10.12
N GLU A 32 4.46 -9.49 -10.16
CA GLU A 32 4.60 -8.02 -10.09
C GLU A 32 4.41 -7.48 -8.66
N GLN A 33 3.58 -8.15 -7.85
CA GLN A 33 3.27 -7.74 -6.47
C GLN A 33 4.34 -8.15 -5.44
N ASP A 34 5.26 -9.07 -5.75
CA ASP A 34 6.37 -9.45 -4.84
C ASP A 34 7.38 -8.30 -4.62
N THR A 35 7.29 -7.23 -5.41
CA THR A 35 8.10 -6.01 -5.24
C THR A 35 7.53 -5.01 -4.23
N LEU A 36 6.26 -5.17 -3.85
CA LEU A 36 5.59 -4.27 -2.91
C LEU A 36 5.78 -4.73 -1.46
N THR A 37 6.14 -3.79 -0.61
CA THR A 37 6.08 -3.97 0.84
C THR A 37 4.63 -4.12 1.30
N VAL A 38 4.43 -4.65 2.50
CA VAL A 38 3.07 -4.79 3.07
C VAL A 38 2.34 -3.45 3.15
N ALA A 39 3.03 -2.37 3.52
CA ALA A 39 2.43 -1.04 3.62
C ALA A 39 2.00 -0.50 2.23
N GLU A 40 2.84 -0.70 1.22
CA GLU A 40 2.54 -0.33 -0.17
C GLU A 40 1.33 -1.11 -0.71
N SER A 41 1.28 -2.43 -0.51
CA SER A 41 0.16 -3.24 -0.96
C SER A 41 -1.16 -2.82 -0.30
N VAL A 42 -1.16 -2.56 1.01
CA VAL A 42 -2.36 -2.10 1.72
C VAL A 42 -2.81 -0.73 1.21
N ALA A 43 -1.90 0.22 1.01
CA ALA A 43 -2.24 1.53 0.44
C ALA A 43 -2.79 1.40 -0.99
N ALA A 44 -2.17 0.54 -1.81
CA ALA A 44 -2.56 0.30 -3.19
C ALA A 44 -3.98 -0.29 -3.29
N GLU A 45 -4.30 -1.28 -2.46
CA GLU A 45 -5.64 -1.88 -2.41
C GLU A 45 -6.72 -0.84 -2.07
N HIS A 46 -6.49 0.00 -1.05
CA HIS A 46 -7.45 1.03 -0.69
C HIS A 46 -7.58 2.12 -1.78
N ALA A 47 -6.48 2.51 -2.41
CA ALA A 47 -6.52 3.45 -3.53
C ALA A 47 -7.26 2.87 -4.74
N ALA A 48 -7.13 1.56 -5.01
CA ALA A 48 -7.85 0.87 -6.08
C ALA A 48 -9.36 0.75 -5.81
N LEU A 49 -9.76 0.76 -4.53
CA LEU A 49 -11.16 0.90 -4.10
C LEU A 49 -11.69 2.35 -4.21
N GLY A 50 -10.86 3.31 -4.63
CA GLY A 50 -11.24 4.70 -4.83
C GLY A 50 -11.11 5.58 -3.60
N LEU A 51 -10.43 5.13 -2.53
CA LEU A 51 -10.21 5.96 -1.35
C LEU A 51 -9.16 7.03 -1.64
N ASP A 52 -9.36 8.22 -1.07
CA ASP A 52 -8.37 9.29 -1.07
C ASP A 52 -7.26 9.07 -0.02
N ASN A 53 -6.18 9.85 -0.12
CA ASN A 53 -5.01 9.67 0.76
C ASN A 53 -5.35 9.91 2.23
N THR A 54 -6.30 10.81 2.52
CA THR A 54 -6.74 11.12 3.89
C THR A 54 -7.51 9.97 4.53
N ALA A 55 -8.40 9.32 3.77
CA ALA A 55 -9.16 8.16 4.22
C ALA A 55 -8.28 6.93 4.38
N ILE A 56 -7.29 6.75 3.49
CA ILE A 56 -6.29 5.70 3.61
C ILE A 56 -5.45 5.93 4.86
N ALA A 57 -4.94 7.15 5.06
CA ALA A 57 -4.15 7.53 6.23
C ALA A 57 -4.89 7.27 7.55
N ALA A 58 -6.18 7.64 7.61
CA ALA A 58 -7.03 7.35 8.76
C ALA A 58 -7.19 5.84 9.03
N LYS A 59 -7.30 5.02 7.97
CA LYS A 59 -7.42 3.56 8.07
C LYS A 59 -6.12 2.86 8.44
N THR A 60 -4.98 3.38 7.99
CA THR A 60 -3.66 2.80 8.26
C THR A 60 -2.98 3.44 9.47
N HIS A 61 -3.67 4.34 10.19
CA HIS A 61 -3.11 5.13 11.29
C HIS A 61 -1.79 5.83 10.91
N SER A 62 -1.76 6.40 9.70
CA SER A 62 -0.60 7.09 9.12
C SER A 62 -0.96 8.54 8.77
N ASP A 63 0.01 9.30 8.28
CA ASP A 63 -0.20 10.65 7.77
C ASP A 63 -0.51 10.63 6.24
N PRO A 64 -1.35 11.55 5.71
CA PRO A 64 -1.65 11.62 4.28
C PRO A 64 -0.42 11.79 3.37
N GLN A 65 0.62 12.47 3.83
CA GLN A 65 1.90 12.61 3.13
C GLN A 65 2.61 11.27 3.02
N ALA A 66 2.65 10.49 4.11
CA ALA A 66 3.24 9.16 4.10
C ALA A 66 2.50 8.22 3.13
N VAL A 67 1.17 8.33 3.05
CA VAL A 67 0.37 7.60 2.05
C VAL A 67 0.71 8.04 0.63
N SER A 68 0.91 9.35 0.41
CA SER A 68 1.31 9.88 -0.90
C SER A 68 2.66 9.30 -1.36
N GLU A 69 3.63 9.21 -0.45
CA GLU A 69 4.95 8.63 -0.71
C GLU A 69 4.87 7.13 -1.03
N LEU A 70 4.09 6.38 -0.24
CA LEU A 70 3.84 4.96 -0.51
C LEU A 70 3.20 4.76 -1.89
N LEU A 71 2.17 5.53 -2.23
CA LEU A 71 1.50 5.41 -3.53
C LEU A 71 2.41 5.81 -4.69
N SER A 72 3.26 6.82 -4.51
CA SER A 72 4.27 7.20 -5.51
C SER A 72 5.25 6.05 -5.79
N ALA A 73 5.73 5.37 -4.73
CA ALA A 73 6.57 4.19 -4.87
C ALA A 73 5.83 3.04 -5.57
N VAL A 74 4.57 2.79 -5.21
CA VAL A 74 3.71 1.78 -5.87
C VAL A 74 3.56 2.07 -7.36
N PHE A 75 3.21 3.30 -7.73
CA PHE A 75 3.04 3.71 -9.13
C PHE A 75 4.32 3.52 -9.93
N THR A 76 5.47 3.87 -9.34
CA THR A 76 6.79 3.67 -9.96
C THR A 76 7.12 2.19 -10.13
N LYS A 77 6.82 1.34 -9.13
CA LYS A 77 7.11 -0.10 -9.18
C LYS A 77 6.21 -0.87 -10.15
N LEU A 78 4.93 -0.53 -10.19
CA LEU A 78 3.94 -1.18 -11.05
C LEU A 78 3.83 -0.55 -12.44
N GLY A 79 4.49 0.58 -12.69
CA GLY A 79 4.38 1.31 -13.95
C GLY A 79 2.95 1.77 -14.25
N THR A 80 2.19 2.11 -13.21
CA THR A 80 0.77 2.47 -13.31
C THR A 80 0.48 3.79 -12.62
N ASP A 81 -0.72 4.33 -12.85
CA ASP A 81 -1.30 5.42 -12.08
C ASP A 81 -2.49 4.93 -11.23
N ARG A 82 -3.19 5.88 -10.59
CA ARG A 82 -4.38 5.61 -9.78
C ARG A 82 -5.50 4.92 -10.56
N LEU A 83 -5.65 5.19 -11.86
CA LEU A 83 -6.70 4.57 -12.69
C LEU A 83 -6.33 3.12 -13.06
N GLY A 84 -5.07 2.91 -13.42
CA GLY A 84 -4.54 1.59 -13.79
C GLY A 84 -4.32 0.66 -12.61
N LEU A 85 -4.30 1.20 -11.38
CA LEU A 85 -4.04 0.42 -10.15
C LEU A 85 -5.01 -0.75 -9.96
N ARG A 86 -6.30 -0.56 -10.28
CA ARG A 86 -7.31 -1.62 -10.20
C ARG A 86 -6.97 -2.80 -11.11
N ARG A 87 -6.53 -2.50 -12.35
CA ARG A 87 -6.08 -3.50 -13.33
C ARG A 87 -4.78 -4.18 -12.88
N ALA A 88 -3.81 -3.40 -12.41
CA ALA A 88 -2.52 -3.92 -11.93
C ALA A 88 -2.67 -4.85 -10.71
N LEU A 89 -3.69 -4.62 -9.86
CA LEU A 89 -4.00 -5.48 -8.72
C LEU A 89 -4.98 -6.62 -9.04
N GLY A 90 -5.59 -6.64 -10.24
CA GLY A 90 -6.59 -7.63 -10.63
C GLY A 90 -7.95 -7.50 -9.93
N LEU A 91 -8.36 -6.28 -9.56
CA LEU A 91 -9.64 -5.93 -8.93
C LEU A 91 -10.66 -5.38 -9.94
#